data_AF-A0A6V8LAE8-F1
#
_entry.id   AF-A0A6V8LAE8-F1
#
_cell.length_a   1.000
_cell.length_b   1.000
_cell.length_c   1.000
_cell.angle_alpha   90.00
_cell.angle_beta   90.00
_cell.angle_gamma   90.00
#
_symmetry.space_group_name_H-M   'P 1'
#
loop_
_entity.id
_entity.type
_entity.pdbx_description
1 polymer ?
#
loop_
_entity_poly.entity_id
_entity_poly.type
_entity_poly.pdbx_seq_one_letter_code
_entity_poly.pdbx_strand_id
1 'polypeptide(L)'
;MVYVDNDPIVLVHARALLTSSPEGRSAYIDADFHDPAAILNAPEFEILDLSQPIALCLLAIVHFIPDDSVVQGVIDRLMKPLAPGSALALSTATADSAPEEVARAAAGYHAQGIPMKPRTRAEVEQFFTGMELVDPGVTLVNHWHADDAASAVPDAHVFMHGGVAIKP
;
A
#
# COMPACT_ATOMS: atom_id res chain seq x y z
N MET A 1 2.88 9.72 12.09
CA MET A 1 2.42 9.16 10.80
C MET A 1 2.58 10.21 9.72
N VAL A 2 3.12 9.84 8.58
CA VAL A 2 3.17 10.70 7.39
C VAL A 2 2.21 10.12 6.37
N TYR A 3 1.22 10.90 5.98
CA TYR A 3 0.28 10.55 4.91
C TYR A 3 0.79 11.13 3.60
N VAL A 4 0.60 10.40 2.51
CA VAL A 4 1.01 10.83 1.17
C VAL A 4 -0.11 10.50 0.20
N ASP A 5 -0.59 11.50 -0.53
CA ASP A 5 -1.57 11.34 -1.60
C ASP A 5 -1.44 12.53 -2.57
N ASN A 6 -1.77 12.32 -3.85
CA ASN A 6 -1.72 13.35 -4.89
C ASN A 6 -3.12 13.86 -5.29
N ASP A 7 -4.19 13.36 -4.67
CA ASP A 7 -5.55 13.86 -4.89
C ASP A 7 -5.76 15.19 -4.13
N PRO A 8 -6.02 16.30 -4.84
CA PRO A 8 -6.28 17.60 -4.22
C PRO A 8 -7.46 17.60 -3.23
N ILE A 9 -8.42 16.68 -3.38
CA ILE A 9 -9.56 16.52 -2.45
C ILE A 9 -9.07 16.01 -1.11
N VAL A 10 -8.13 15.06 -1.09
CA VAL A 10 -7.54 14.54 0.14
C VAL A 10 -6.85 15.65 0.90
N LEU A 11 -6.09 16.52 0.23
CA LEU A 11 -5.39 17.64 0.87
C LEU A 11 -6.35 18.59 1.62
N VAL A 12 -7.53 18.87 1.04
CA VAL A 12 -8.55 19.74 1.65
C VAL A 12 -9.12 19.11 2.92
N HIS A 13 -9.29 17.79 2.95
CA HIS A 13 -9.80 17.06 4.12
C HIS A 13 -8.72 16.72 5.15
N ALA A 14 -7.48 16.47 4.71
CA ALA A 14 -6.35 16.08 5.55
C ALA A 14 -6.03 17.15 6.59
N ARG A 15 -6.08 18.44 6.23
CA ARG A 15 -5.88 19.54 7.19
C ARG A 15 -6.93 19.56 8.30
N ALA A 16 -8.12 19.02 8.08
CA ALA A 16 -9.20 18.96 9.07
C ALA A 16 -9.20 17.64 9.86
N LEU A 17 -8.71 16.54 9.27
CA LEU A 17 -8.83 15.18 9.82
C LEU A 17 -7.54 14.64 10.45
N LEU A 18 -6.38 15.18 10.09
CA LEU A 18 -5.09 14.76 10.65
C LEU A 18 -4.82 15.42 12.00
N THR A 19 -5.73 15.18 12.95
CA THR A 19 -5.53 15.52 14.35
C THR A 19 -4.73 14.41 15.03
N SER A 20 -3.56 14.76 15.54
CA SER A 20 -2.76 13.85 16.38
C SER A 20 -3.14 14.01 17.85
N SER A 21 -2.84 12.98 18.66
CA SER A 21 -2.77 13.16 20.10
C SER A 21 -1.62 14.11 20.48
N PRO A 22 -1.62 14.68 21.70
CA PRO A 22 -0.55 15.56 22.18
C PRO A 22 0.84 14.91 22.16
N GLU A 23 0.92 13.60 22.34
CA GLU A 23 2.16 12.81 22.38
C GLU A 23 2.61 12.37 20.97
N GLY A 24 1.67 12.30 20.03
CA GLY A 24 1.91 11.86 18.66
C GLY A 24 2.27 13.00 17.70
N ARG A 25 2.66 12.64 16.48
CA ARG A 25 2.84 13.59 15.37
C ARG A 25 2.25 13.02 14.09
N SER A 26 1.55 13.88 13.33
CA SER A 26 1.07 13.57 11.99
C SER A 26 1.42 14.69 11.01
N ALA A 27 1.71 14.32 9.76
CA ALA A 27 1.87 15.26 8.66
C ALA A 27 1.33 14.67 7.36
N TYR A 28 1.19 15.52 6.36
CA TYR A 28 0.68 15.17 5.04
C TYR A 28 1.63 15.73 3.97
N ILE A 29 1.96 14.91 2.97
CA ILE A 29 2.74 15.29 1.81
C ILE A 29 1.84 15.15 0.58
N ASP A 30 1.72 16.24 -0.18
CA ASP A 30 1.15 16.22 -1.53
C ASP A 30 2.25 15.78 -2.50
N ALA A 31 2.28 14.49 -2.84
CA ALA A 31 3.27 13.92 -3.73
C ALA A 31 2.74 12.71 -4.49
N ASP A 32 3.24 12.53 -5.70
CA ASP A 32 2.92 11.40 -6.56
C ASP A 32 3.72 10.16 -6.14
N PHE A 33 3.06 9.00 -6.15
CA PHE A 33 3.70 7.70 -5.89
C PHE A 33 4.90 7.43 -6.83
N HIS A 34 4.86 7.92 -8.07
CA HIS A 34 5.94 7.77 -9.04
C HIS A 34 7.19 8.59 -8.71
N ASP A 35 7.10 9.55 -7.78
CA ASP A 35 8.22 10.39 -7.36
C ASP A 35 8.57 10.16 -5.88
N PRO A 36 9.23 9.04 -5.54
CA PRO A 36 9.67 8.79 -4.17
C PRO A 36 10.69 9.81 -3.67
N ALA A 37 11.35 10.57 -4.55
CA ALA A 37 12.26 11.63 -4.12
C ALA A 37 11.48 12.84 -3.58
N ALA A 38 10.34 13.19 -4.16
CA ALA A 38 9.45 14.21 -3.61
C ALA A 38 8.96 13.85 -2.20
N ILE A 39 8.66 12.56 -1.95
CA ILE A 39 8.25 12.07 -0.63
C ILE A 39 9.39 12.17 0.38
N LEU A 40 10.55 11.60 0.05
CA LEU A 40 11.68 11.48 0.99
C LEU A 40 12.34 12.83 1.33
N ASN A 41 12.26 13.80 0.42
CA ASN A 41 12.85 15.14 0.60
C ASN A 41 11.84 16.16 1.14
N ALA A 42 10.58 15.78 1.36
CA ALA A 42 9.58 16.67 1.93
C ALA A 42 9.92 17.01 3.39
N PRO A 43 9.80 18.28 3.81
CA PRO A 43 10.03 18.68 5.21
C PRO A 43 9.15 17.88 6.21
N GLU A 44 7.94 17.53 5.80
CA GLU A 44 6.99 16.74 6.59
C GLU A 44 7.48 15.32 6.85
N PHE A 45 8.39 14.80 6.03
CA PHE A 45 8.98 13.47 6.22
C PHE A 45 9.92 13.44 7.44
N GLU A 46 10.52 14.59 7.81
CA GLU A 46 11.45 14.72 8.94
C GLU A 46 10.80 14.46 10.32
N ILE A 47 9.47 14.35 10.39
CA ILE A 47 8.82 13.94 11.64
C ILE A 47 9.13 12.49 12.01
N LEU A 48 9.59 11.68 11.06
CA LEU A 48 9.94 10.28 11.24
C LEU A 48 11.41 10.15 11.66
N ASP A 49 11.66 9.47 12.76
CA ASP A 49 13.01 9.08 13.18
C ASP A 49 13.45 7.82 12.41
N LEU A 50 14.24 8.01 11.35
CA LEU A 50 14.72 6.92 10.49
C LEU A 50 15.72 5.97 11.18
N SER A 51 16.18 6.29 12.40
CA SER A 51 16.99 5.36 13.20
C SER A 51 16.16 4.26 13.86
N GLN A 52 14.82 4.42 13.87
CA GLN A 52 13.89 3.44 14.41
C GLN A 52 13.12 2.72 13.28
N PRO A 53 12.62 1.51 13.52
CA PRO A 53 11.76 0.80 12.58
C PRO A 53 10.52 1.61 12.19
N ILE A 54 10.23 1.65 10.88
CA ILE A 54 9.06 2.35 10.31
C ILE A 54 8.25 1.36 9.46
N ALA A 55 6.93 1.45 9.55
CA ALA A 55 6.04 0.73 8.65
C ALA A 55 5.72 1.60 7.41
N LEU A 56 6.11 1.14 6.23
CA LEU A 56 5.64 1.66 4.95
C LEU A 56 4.36 0.93 4.56
N CYS A 57 3.27 1.68 4.40
CA CYS A 57 1.96 1.13 4.04
C CYS A 57 1.56 1.55 2.62
N LEU A 58 1.54 0.59 1.69
CA LEU A 58 1.07 0.76 0.31
C LEU A 58 -0.26 0.03 0.13
N LEU A 59 -1.31 0.60 0.71
CA LEU A 59 -2.63 -0.03 0.77
C LEU A 59 -3.51 0.50 -0.36
N ALA A 60 -4.03 -0.41 -1.19
CA ALA A 60 -4.98 -0.11 -2.25
C ALA A 60 -4.54 0.95 -3.28
N ILE A 61 -3.24 1.04 -3.58
CA ILE A 61 -2.69 2.02 -4.53
C ILE A 61 -2.00 1.37 -5.74
N VAL A 62 -1.22 0.30 -5.53
CA VAL A 62 -0.30 -0.19 -6.57
C VAL A 62 -0.99 -0.86 -7.77
N HIS A 63 -2.29 -1.19 -7.67
CA HIS A 63 -3.06 -1.66 -8.83
C HIS A 63 -3.34 -0.54 -9.84
N PHE A 64 -3.23 0.73 -9.46
CA PHE A 64 -3.28 1.84 -10.41
C PHE A 64 -1.97 2.07 -11.16
N ILE A 65 -0.92 1.31 -10.83
CA ILE A 65 0.39 1.38 -11.48
C ILE A 65 0.61 0.04 -12.23
N PRO A 66 0.35 -0.03 -13.55
CA PRO A 66 0.43 -1.31 -14.28
C PRO A 66 1.85 -1.87 -14.43
N ASP A 67 2.86 -1.02 -14.41
CA ASP A 67 4.25 -1.41 -14.55
C ASP A 67 4.83 -1.87 -13.21
N ASP A 68 5.07 -3.17 -13.07
CA ASP A 68 5.60 -3.76 -11.84
C ASP A 68 7.03 -3.28 -11.53
N SER A 69 7.82 -2.93 -12.55
CA SER A 69 9.17 -2.42 -12.34
C SER A 69 9.17 -1.04 -11.70
N VAL A 70 8.15 -0.22 -12.01
CA VAL A 70 7.91 1.06 -11.35
C VAL A 70 7.50 0.84 -9.90
N VAL A 71 6.54 -0.05 -9.64
CA VAL A 71 6.10 -0.36 -8.26
C VAL A 71 7.27 -0.86 -7.41
N GLN A 72 8.05 -1.81 -7.93
CA GLN A 72 9.23 -2.33 -7.24
C GLN A 72 10.27 -1.23 -7.01
N GLY A 73 10.56 -0.41 -8.01
CA GLY A 73 11.51 0.70 -7.89
C GLY A 73 11.13 1.72 -6.82
N VAL A 74 9.83 2.01 -6.68
CA VAL A 74 9.30 2.89 -5.62
C VAL A 74 9.44 2.23 -4.25
N ILE A 75 9.05 0.96 -4.10
CA ILE A 75 9.21 0.19 -2.86
C ILE A 75 10.67 0.18 -2.43
N ASP A 76 11.59 -0.18 -3.33
CA ASP A 76 13.02 -0.24 -3.06
C ASP A 76 13.55 1.11 -2.61
N ARG A 77 13.13 2.19 -3.28
CA ARG A 77 13.58 3.55 -2.97
C ARG A 77 13.10 4.04 -1.62
N LEU A 78 11.84 3.76 -1.26
CA LEU A 78 11.24 4.17 0.01
C LEU A 78 11.70 3.30 1.18
N MET A 79 11.90 2.00 0.98
CA MET A 79 12.38 1.07 2.01
C MET A 79 13.88 1.21 2.28
N LYS A 80 14.68 1.62 1.29
CA LYS A 80 16.13 1.75 1.41
C LYS A 80 16.61 2.55 2.64
N PRO A 81 16.12 3.76 2.93
CA PRO A 81 16.58 4.56 4.08
C PRO A 81 16.07 4.08 5.44
N LEU A 82 15.07 3.18 5.50
CA LEU A 82 14.46 2.76 6.76
C LEU A 82 15.38 1.78 7.52
N ALA A 83 15.36 1.80 8.85
CA ALA A 83 16.18 0.91 9.67
C ALA A 83 15.80 -0.59 9.50
N PRO A 84 16.72 -1.55 9.74
CA PRO A 84 16.37 -2.96 9.96
C PRO A 84 15.21 -3.11 10.95
N GLY A 85 14.33 -4.08 10.73
CA GLY A 85 13.08 -4.27 11.49
C GLY A 85 11.92 -3.41 11.01
N SER A 86 12.12 -2.49 10.07
CA SER A 86 11.04 -1.77 9.37
C SER A 86 10.13 -2.73 8.60
N ALA A 87 8.89 -2.34 8.35
CA ALA A 87 7.91 -3.20 7.69
C ALA A 87 7.42 -2.61 6.37
N LEU A 88 7.12 -3.47 5.41
CA LEU A 88 6.26 -3.15 4.26
C LEU A 88 4.92 -3.86 4.47
N ALA A 89 3.82 -3.10 4.47
CA ALA A 89 2.47 -3.62 4.33
C ALA A 89 1.92 -3.20 2.97
N LEU A 90 1.44 -4.15 2.17
CA LEU A 90 0.95 -3.88 0.82
C LEU A 90 -0.35 -4.62 0.57
N SER A 91 -1.31 -3.95 -0.07
CA SER A 91 -2.51 -4.58 -0.62
C SER A 91 -2.79 -4.12 -2.04
N THR A 92 -3.26 -5.04 -2.88
CA THR A 92 -3.56 -4.73 -4.28
C THR A 92 -4.67 -5.61 -4.85
N ALA A 93 -5.32 -5.10 -5.89
CA ALA A 93 -6.44 -5.78 -6.52
C ALA A 93 -5.99 -7.12 -7.11
N THR A 94 -6.83 -8.13 -6.99
CA THR A 94 -6.62 -9.45 -7.57
C THR A 94 -7.89 -9.94 -8.23
N ALA A 95 -7.73 -10.70 -9.31
CA ALA A 95 -8.82 -11.40 -9.99
C ALA A 95 -8.98 -12.84 -9.49
N ASP A 96 -8.10 -13.33 -8.59
CA ASP A 96 -8.00 -14.75 -8.23
C ASP A 96 -9.28 -15.28 -7.54
N SER A 97 -10.05 -14.42 -6.87
CA SER A 97 -11.29 -14.78 -6.17
C SER A 97 -12.58 -14.58 -6.98
N ALA A 98 -12.59 -13.62 -7.91
CA ALA A 98 -13.76 -13.24 -8.71
C ALA A 98 -13.34 -12.63 -10.06
N PRO A 99 -12.90 -13.44 -11.03
CA PRO A 99 -12.31 -12.94 -12.27
C PRO A 99 -13.23 -12.03 -13.09
N GLU A 100 -14.52 -12.37 -13.20
CA GLU A 100 -15.47 -11.63 -14.04
C GLU A 100 -15.83 -10.27 -13.44
N GLU A 101 -16.08 -10.21 -12.12
CA GLU A 101 -16.36 -8.99 -11.37
C GLU A 101 -15.17 -8.04 -11.43
N VAL A 102 -13.96 -8.55 -11.23
CA VAL A 102 -12.74 -7.74 -11.21
C VAL A 102 -12.41 -7.24 -12.61
N ALA A 103 -12.59 -8.05 -13.66
CA ALA A 103 -12.44 -7.60 -15.03
C ALA A 103 -13.43 -6.48 -15.39
N ARG A 104 -14.69 -6.60 -14.92
CA ARG A 104 -15.72 -5.56 -15.11
C ARG A 104 -15.35 -4.27 -14.39
N ALA A 105 -14.85 -4.35 -13.16
CA ALA A 105 -14.38 -3.20 -12.40
C ALA A 105 -13.19 -2.51 -13.09
N ALA A 106 -12.18 -3.29 -13.50
CA ALA A 106 -11.01 -2.78 -14.23
C ALA A 106 -11.39 -2.09 -15.54
N ALA A 107 -12.32 -2.66 -16.31
CA ALA A 107 -12.84 -2.02 -17.52
C ALA A 107 -13.54 -0.68 -17.22
N GLY A 108 -14.24 -0.58 -16.09
CA GLY A 108 -14.85 0.67 -15.62
C GLY A 108 -13.82 1.77 -15.34
N TYR A 109 -12.72 1.44 -14.65
CA TYR A 109 -11.60 2.36 -14.44
C TYR A 109 -10.93 2.77 -15.75
N HIS A 110 -10.65 1.82 -16.64
CA HIS A 110 -10.04 2.11 -17.94
C HIS A 110 -10.92 3.02 -18.80
N ALA A 111 -12.24 2.85 -18.76
CA ALA A 111 -13.18 3.72 -19.48
C ALA A 111 -13.16 5.18 -18.99
N GLN A 112 -12.68 5.42 -17.75
CA GLN A 112 -12.44 6.75 -17.19
C GLN A 112 -10.98 7.21 -17.34
N GLY A 113 -10.15 6.48 -18.10
CA GLY A 113 -8.74 6.79 -18.30
C GLY A 113 -7.84 6.45 -17.10
N ILE A 114 -8.35 5.74 -16.10
CA ILE A 114 -7.58 5.33 -14.93
C ILE A 114 -7.01 3.93 -15.20
N PRO A 115 -5.69 3.77 -15.32
CA PRO A 115 -5.09 2.46 -15.50
C PRO A 115 -5.34 1.58 -14.28
N MET A 116 -5.58 0.29 -14.50
CA MET A 116 -5.75 -0.68 -13.41
C MET A 116 -5.20 -2.04 -13.84
N LYS A 117 -4.33 -2.62 -13.02
CA LYS A 117 -3.78 -3.98 -13.17
C LYS A 117 -4.07 -4.80 -11.92
N PRO A 118 -5.04 -5.74 -11.95
CA PRO A 118 -5.13 -6.77 -10.93
C PRO A 118 -3.93 -7.70 -11.04
N ARG A 119 -3.48 -8.24 -9.91
CA ARG A 119 -2.32 -9.14 -9.81
C ARG A 119 -2.70 -10.45 -9.15
N THR A 120 -2.06 -11.51 -9.60
CA THR A 120 -2.09 -12.83 -8.96
C THR A 120 -1.36 -12.79 -7.62
N ARG A 121 -1.64 -13.74 -6.73
CA ARG A 121 -0.88 -13.88 -5.48
C ARG A 121 0.64 -13.90 -5.69
N ALA A 122 1.12 -14.66 -6.68
CA ALA A 122 2.56 -14.81 -6.95
C ALA A 122 3.23 -13.51 -7.40
N GLU A 123 2.54 -12.69 -8.21
CA GLU A 123 3.03 -11.35 -8.59
C GLU A 123 3.12 -10.42 -7.37
N VAL A 124 2.18 -10.55 -6.42
CA VAL A 124 2.20 -9.75 -5.18
C VAL A 124 3.35 -10.18 -4.27
N GLU A 125 3.62 -11.48 -4.16
CA GLU A 125 4.77 -12.01 -3.38
C GLU A 125 6.10 -11.45 -3.88
N GLN A 126 6.24 -11.18 -5.18
CA GLN A 126 7.47 -10.60 -5.74
C GLN A 126 7.80 -9.21 -5.17
N PHE A 127 6.81 -8.41 -4.81
CA PHE A 127 7.03 -7.09 -4.19
C PHE A 127 7.71 -7.14 -2.82
N PHE A 128 7.71 -8.32 -2.19
CA PHE A 128 8.35 -8.55 -0.90
C PHE A 128 9.74 -9.19 -1.01
N THR A 129 10.31 -9.29 -2.21
CA THR A 129 11.62 -9.93 -2.44
C THR A 129 12.71 -9.31 -1.56
N GLY A 130 13.47 -10.15 -0.86
CA GLY A 130 14.55 -9.70 0.03
C GLY A 130 14.09 -9.26 1.43
N MET A 131 12.80 -9.39 1.73
CA MET A 131 12.23 -9.19 3.07
C MET A 131 11.65 -10.50 3.63
N GLU A 132 11.42 -10.54 4.93
CA GLU A 132 10.85 -11.68 5.63
C GLU A 132 9.33 -11.52 5.71
N LEU A 133 8.59 -12.28 4.90
CA LEU A 133 7.12 -12.29 4.95
C LEU A 133 6.64 -12.77 6.32
N VAL A 134 5.74 -11.99 6.92
CA VAL A 134 5.04 -12.35 8.15
C VAL A 134 3.95 -13.36 7.79
N ASP A 135 3.86 -14.46 8.55
CA ASP A 135 2.80 -15.47 8.42
C ASP A 135 1.40 -14.80 8.45
N PRO A 136 0.46 -15.13 7.55
CA PRO A 136 0.44 -16.25 6.59
C PRO A 136 1.07 -15.96 5.22
N GLY A 137 1.85 -14.88 5.10
CA GLY A 137 2.39 -14.37 3.85
C GLY A 137 1.33 -13.56 3.09
N VAL A 138 1.30 -13.72 1.77
CA VAL A 138 0.30 -13.05 0.92
C VAL A 138 -0.96 -13.92 0.83
N THR A 139 -2.11 -13.36 1.21
CA THR A 139 -3.42 -14.03 1.13
C THR A 139 -4.52 -13.02 0.83
N LEU A 140 -5.75 -13.47 0.56
CA LEU A 140 -6.87 -12.54 0.45
C LEU A 140 -7.01 -11.80 1.79
N VAL A 141 -7.30 -10.50 1.74
CA VAL A 141 -7.27 -9.66 2.95
C VAL A 141 -8.24 -10.10 4.04
N ASN A 142 -9.32 -10.81 3.71
CA ASN A 142 -10.25 -11.41 4.68
C ASN A 142 -9.69 -12.63 5.43
N HIS A 143 -8.53 -13.16 5.02
CA HIS A 143 -7.82 -14.25 5.69
C HIS A 143 -6.58 -13.79 6.46
N TRP A 144 -6.18 -12.52 6.33
CA TRP A 144 -4.96 -12.02 6.97
C TRP A 144 -5.21 -11.67 8.44
N HIS A 145 -4.74 -12.53 9.37
CA HIS A 145 -4.97 -12.43 10.83
C HIS A 145 -6.44 -12.10 11.16
N ALA A 146 -7.34 -12.80 10.46
CA ALA A 146 -8.76 -12.51 10.46
C ALA A 146 -9.43 -12.83 11.80
N ASP A 147 -10.37 -11.98 12.20
CA ASP A 147 -11.35 -12.32 13.22
C ASP A 147 -12.53 -13.11 12.61
N ASP A 148 -13.49 -13.49 13.45
CA ASP A 148 -14.67 -14.25 13.03
C ASP A 148 -15.49 -13.50 11.96
N ALA A 149 -15.53 -12.17 12.04
CA ALA A 149 -16.32 -11.34 11.13
C ALA A 149 -15.66 -11.27 9.74
N ALA A 150 -14.35 -11.05 9.69
CA ALA A 150 -13.59 -11.07 8.44
C ALA A 150 -13.63 -12.46 7.78
N SER A 151 -13.45 -13.52 8.56
CA SER A 151 -13.46 -14.91 8.06
C SER A 151 -14.82 -15.35 7.52
N ALA A 152 -15.92 -14.72 7.96
CA ALA A 152 -17.27 -15.01 7.48
C ALA A 152 -17.56 -14.39 6.09
N VAL A 153 -16.73 -13.47 5.61
CA VAL A 153 -16.90 -12.87 4.27
C VAL A 153 -16.50 -13.89 3.21
N PRO A 154 -17.40 -14.24 2.26
CA PRO A 154 -17.05 -15.15 1.17
C PRO A 154 -15.94 -14.58 0.30
N ASP A 155 -14.96 -15.41 -0.06
CA ASP A 155 -13.81 -15.02 -0.89
C ASP A 155 -14.22 -14.35 -2.20
N ALA A 156 -15.32 -14.81 -2.81
CA ALA A 156 -15.90 -14.23 -4.03
C ALA A 156 -16.36 -12.77 -3.89
N HIS A 157 -16.34 -12.19 -2.68
CA HIS A 157 -16.63 -10.78 -2.41
C HIS A 157 -15.37 -9.97 -2.06
N VAL A 158 -14.19 -10.58 -2.09
CA VAL A 158 -12.92 -9.98 -1.65
C VAL A 158 -11.93 -9.96 -2.80
N PHE A 159 -11.66 -8.77 -3.32
CA PHE A 159 -10.90 -8.59 -4.56
C PHE A 159 -9.47 -8.10 -4.33
N MET A 160 -8.91 -8.35 -3.14
CA MET A 160 -7.61 -7.82 -2.75
C MET A 160 -6.76 -8.91 -2.10
N HIS A 161 -5.53 -9.05 -2.57
CA HIS A 161 -4.46 -9.69 -1.81
C HIS A 161 -3.81 -8.67 -0.89
N GLY A 162 -3.32 -9.14 0.26
CA GLY A 162 -2.52 -8.36 1.20
C GLY A 162 -1.44 -9.20 1.86
N GLY A 163 -0.36 -8.52 2.25
CA GLY A 163 0.75 -9.12 2.98
C GLY A 163 1.57 -8.08 3.74
N VAL A 164 2.34 -8.55 4.71
CA VAL A 164 3.29 -7.76 5.49
C VAL A 164 4.63 -8.48 5.48
N ALA A 165 5.72 -7.73 5.31
CA ALA A 165 7.08 -8.26 5.43
C ALA A 165 7.96 -7.35 6.26
N ILE A 166 8.93 -7.93 6.94
CA ILE A 166 9.93 -7.23 7.76
C ILE A 166 11.24 -7.13 6.97
N LYS A 167 11.80 -5.92 6.96
CA LYS A 167 13.14 -5.64 6.46
C LYS A 167 14.18 -6.26 7.41
N PRO A 168 15.09 -7.11 6.91
CA PRO A 168 16.17 -7.69 7.72
C PRO A 168 17.12 -6.65 8.32
#